data_AF-A0A0G1BEA7-F1
#
_entry.id   AF-A0A0G1BEA7-F1
#
_cell.length_a   1.000
_cell.length_b   1.000
_cell.length_c   1.000
_cell.angle_alpha   90.00
_cell.angle_beta   90.00
_cell.angle_gamma   90.00
#
_symmetry.space_group_name_H-M   'P 1'
#
loop_
_entity.id
_entity.type
_entity.pdbx_description
1 polymer ?
#
loop_
_entity_poly.entity_id
_entity_poly.type
_entity_poly.pdbx_seq_one_letter_code
_entity_poly.pdbx_strand_id
1 'polypeptide(L)'
;MKKFRIFLLILIIIGVILLLTQKFWVPKLVNQILIWERTLPEKIIPSKEEPKTVTPPTITTKKITEENFSSTVPVILGSSAVAVQARAYIDKTISEFRKEANNGGYEINIDAKYIKSDKTESIVLSVYSYTGGALGSSIYKVITVDIKNGKIKKRSAKIFY
;
A
#
# COMPACT_ATOMS: atom_id res chain seq x y z
N MET A 1 62.03 12.09 -11.75
CA MET A 1 61.58 10.68 -11.62
C MET A 1 60.78 10.34 -10.35
N LYS A 2 60.93 11.05 -9.20
CA LYS A 2 60.13 10.75 -7.97
C LYS A 2 58.64 11.10 -8.06
N LYS A 3 58.28 12.22 -8.71
CA LYS A 3 56.88 12.69 -8.85
C LYS A 3 56.00 11.72 -9.67
N PHE A 4 56.56 11.06 -10.67
CA PHE A 4 55.86 10.05 -11.48
C PHE A 4 55.52 8.80 -10.68
N ARG A 5 56.42 8.35 -9.80
CA ARG A 5 56.19 7.19 -8.92
C ARG A 5 55.07 7.45 -7.92
N ILE A 6 54.97 8.68 -7.41
CA ILE A 6 53.89 9.12 -6.50
C ILE A 6 52.55 9.18 -7.24
N PHE A 7 52.53 9.71 -8.46
CA PHE A 7 51.32 9.75 -9.29
C PHE A 7 50.79 8.34 -9.61
N LEU A 8 51.68 7.41 -9.94
CA LEU A 8 51.33 6.02 -10.20
C LEU A 8 50.72 5.33 -8.96
N LEU A 9 51.27 5.62 -7.78
CA LEU A 9 50.78 5.09 -6.50
C LEU A 9 49.35 5.58 -6.18
N ILE A 10 49.06 6.86 -6.45
CA ILE A 10 47.73 7.43 -6.22
C ILE A 10 46.67 6.79 -7.13
N LEU A 11 47.00 6.53 -8.40
CA LEU A 11 46.10 5.87 -9.35
C LEU A 11 45.73 4.44 -8.90
N ILE A 12 46.70 3.69 -8.38
CA ILE A 12 46.47 2.34 -7.85
C ILE A 12 45.56 2.39 -6.61
N ILE A 13 45.81 3.33 -5.70
CA ILE A 13 45.00 3.50 -4.48
C ILE A 13 43.55 3.84 -4.83
N ILE A 14 43.32 4.76 -5.77
CA ILE A 14 41.97 5.11 -6.23
C ILE A 14 41.26 3.89 -6.85
N GLY A 15 41.97 3.10 -7.65
CA GLY A 15 41.42 1.86 -8.23
C GLY A 15 41.00 0.83 -7.17
N VAL A 16 41.80 0.66 -6.12
CA VAL A 16 41.48 -0.25 -5.01
C VAL A 16 40.27 0.26 -4.21
N ILE A 17 40.16 1.55 -3.96
CA ILE A 17 39.01 2.16 -3.27
C ILE A 17 37.73 1.97 -4.12
N LEU A 18 37.80 2.15 -5.43
CA LEU A 18 36.68 1.90 -6.35
C LEU A 18 36.21 0.44 -6.29
N LEU A 19 37.12 -0.52 -6.31
CA LEU A 19 36.79 -1.95 -6.21
C LEU A 19 36.11 -2.30 -4.86
N LEU A 20 36.54 -1.69 -3.75
CA LEU A 20 35.93 -1.90 -2.44
C LEU A 20 34.50 -1.32 -2.37
N THR A 21 34.27 -0.14 -2.95
CA THR A 21 32.92 0.46 -2.99
C THR A 21 31.97 -0.33 -3.89
N GLN A 22 32.46 -0.87 -5.01
CA GLN A 22 31.67 -1.73 -5.90
C GLN A 22 31.18 -2.99 -5.18
N LYS A 23 32.05 -3.67 -4.41
CA LYS A 23 31.69 -4.87 -3.64
C LYS A 23 30.59 -4.62 -2.59
N PHE A 24 30.50 -3.41 -2.05
CA PHE A 24 29.51 -3.07 -1.03
C PHE A 24 28.18 -2.57 -1.62
N TRP A 25 28.22 -1.87 -2.77
CA TRP A 25 27.04 -1.29 -3.40
C TRP A 25 26.28 -2.27 -4.30
N VAL A 26 26.99 -3.14 -5.02
CA VAL A 26 26.39 -4.13 -5.93
C VAL A 26 25.40 -5.05 -5.21
N PRO A 27 25.71 -5.69 -4.06
CA PRO A 27 24.75 -6.57 -3.40
C PRO A 27 23.54 -5.81 -2.83
N LYS A 28 23.72 -4.54 -2.43
CA LYS A 28 22.61 -3.71 -1.93
C LYS A 28 21.65 -3.33 -3.05
N LEU A 29 22.20 -3.01 -4.23
CA LEU A 29 21.41 -2.75 -5.43
C LEU A 29 20.73 -4.03 -5.94
N VAL A 30 21.43 -5.17 -5.99
CA VAL A 30 20.86 -6.46 -6.40
C VAL A 30 19.78 -6.92 -5.43
N ASN A 31 19.95 -6.76 -4.12
CA ASN A 31 18.91 -7.07 -3.15
C ASN A 31 17.69 -6.15 -3.32
N GLN A 32 17.89 -4.87 -3.59
CA GLN A 32 16.80 -3.96 -3.89
C GLN A 32 16.08 -4.30 -5.19
N ILE A 33 16.82 -4.71 -6.24
CA ILE A 33 16.25 -5.18 -7.51
C ILE A 33 15.48 -6.48 -7.31
N LEU A 34 16.02 -7.47 -6.60
CA LEU A 34 15.33 -8.74 -6.29
C LEU A 34 14.05 -8.50 -5.49
N ILE A 35 14.07 -7.56 -4.53
CA ILE A 35 12.88 -7.18 -3.76
C ILE A 35 11.86 -6.45 -4.66
N TRP A 36 12.32 -5.57 -5.56
CA TRP A 36 11.47 -4.87 -6.53
C TRP A 36 10.88 -5.81 -7.60
N GLU A 37 11.64 -6.78 -8.09
CA GLU A 37 11.21 -7.76 -9.09
C GLU A 37 10.22 -8.76 -8.49
N ARG A 38 10.35 -9.10 -7.20
CA ARG A 38 9.33 -9.87 -6.46
C ARG A 38 8.05 -9.09 -6.18
N THR A 39 8.08 -7.77 -6.30
CA THR A 39 6.91 -6.87 -6.12
C THR A 39 6.35 -6.30 -7.42
N LEU A 40 7.04 -6.49 -8.54
CA LEU A 40 6.48 -6.29 -9.87
C LEU A 40 5.68 -7.53 -10.27
N PRO A 41 4.46 -7.39 -10.80
CA PRO A 41 3.73 -8.53 -11.33
C PRO A 41 4.57 -9.17 -12.42
N GLU A 42 4.95 -10.43 -12.21
CA GLU A 42 5.55 -11.29 -13.20
C GLU A 42 4.82 -11.09 -14.53
N LYS A 43 5.55 -10.68 -15.56
CA LYS A 43 5.04 -10.51 -16.91
C LYS A 43 4.47 -11.85 -17.34
N ILE A 44 3.14 -11.97 -17.28
CA ILE A 44 2.36 -13.13 -17.69
C ILE A 44 2.66 -13.34 -19.18
N ILE A 45 3.61 -14.24 -19.47
CA ILE A 45 3.69 -14.91 -20.77
C ILE A 45 2.31 -15.57 -20.94
N PRO A 46 1.62 -15.44 -22.08
CA PRO A 46 0.28 -15.99 -22.24
C PRO A 46 0.38 -17.52 -22.33
N SER A 47 0.57 -18.16 -21.17
CA SER A 47 0.12 -19.52 -20.96
C SER A 47 -1.39 -19.44 -20.98
N LYS A 48 -1.96 -20.18 -21.93
CA LYS A 48 -3.38 -20.44 -22.16
C LYS A 48 -4.13 -20.61 -20.82
N GLU A 49 -4.57 -19.49 -20.24
CA GLU A 49 -5.33 -19.49 -18.99
C GLU A 49 -6.79 -19.75 -19.31
N GLU A 50 -7.26 -20.92 -18.88
CA GLU A 50 -8.67 -21.17 -18.58
C GLU A 50 -9.22 -20.03 -17.70
N PRO A 51 -10.51 -19.66 -17.86
CA PRO A 51 -11.06 -18.42 -17.31
C PRO A 51 -10.89 -18.37 -15.78
N LYS A 52 -10.03 -17.46 -15.30
CA LYS A 52 -9.95 -17.08 -13.89
C LYS A 52 -11.32 -16.56 -13.45
N THR A 53 -12.05 -17.37 -12.71
CA THR A 53 -13.27 -16.97 -12.03
C THR A 53 -12.91 -15.88 -11.02
N VAL A 54 -13.16 -14.63 -11.38
CA VAL A 54 -13.02 -13.47 -10.50
C VAL A 54 -14.08 -13.61 -9.40
N THR A 55 -13.70 -14.12 -8.23
CA THR A 55 -14.62 -14.21 -7.10
C THR A 55 -14.94 -12.79 -6.59
N PRO A 56 -16.23 -12.47 -6.37
CA PRO A 56 -16.61 -11.18 -5.82
C PRO A 56 -15.98 -11.00 -4.42
N PRO A 57 -15.60 -9.76 -4.04
CA PRO A 57 -15.00 -9.54 -2.74
C PRO A 57 -16.02 -9.81 -1.63
N THR A 58 -15.64 -10.69 -0.70
CA THR A 58 -16.39 -10.97 0.51
C THR A 58 -15.92 -9.99 1.59
N ILE A 59 -16.87 -9.29 2.22
CA ILE A 59 -16.61 -8.35 3.31
C ILE A 59 -17.16 -8.96 4.59
N THR A 60 -16.28 -9.16 5.57
CA THR A 60 -16.68 -9.48 6.95
C THR A 60 -16.18 -8.37 7.88
N THR A 61 -16.61 -8.36 9.15
CA THR A 61 -16.18 -7.37 10.13
C THR A 61 -15.37 -8.03 11.24
N LYS A 62 -14.33 -7.35 11.71
CA LYS A 62 -13.49 -7.79 12.82
C LYS A 62 -13.42 -6.68 13.86
N LYS A 63 -13.65 -7.03 15.13
CA LYS A 63 -13.38 -6.15 16.25
C LYS A 63 -11.91 -6.25 16.67
N ILE A 64 -11.30 -5.12 16.93
CA ILE A 64 -9.96 -4.95 17.49
C ILE A 64 -10.13 -4.19 18.80
N THR A 65 -9.47 -4.66 19.85
CA THR A 65 -9.46 -3.98 21.14
C THR A 65 -8.02 -3.92 21.60
N GLU A 66 -7.51 -2.70 21.71
CA GLU A 66 -6.17 -2.36 22.17
C GLU A 66 -6.31 -1.55 23.47
N GLU A 67 -5.22 -1.44 24.23
CA GLU A 67 -5.20 -0.69 25.50
C GLU A 67 -5.72 0.73 25.37
N ASN A 68 -5.38 1.39 24.24
CA ASN A 68 -5.68 2.81 24.02
C ASN A 68 -6.90 3.04 23.12
N PHE A 69 -7.37 2.04 22.36
CA PHE A 69 -8.54 2.23 21.50
C PHE A 69 -9.29 0.95 21.18
N SER A 70 -10.56 1.14 20.81
CA SER A 70 -11.40 0.09 20.23
C SER A 70 -11.66 0.36 18.75
N SER A 71 -11.81 -0.70 17.97
CA SER A 71 -12.07 -0.56 16.54
C SER A 71 -12.90 -1.70 15.98
N THR A 72 -13.75 -1.38 15.02
CA THR A 72 -14.41 -2.35 14.14
C THR A 72 -13.93 -2.09 12.73
N VAL A 73 -13.31 -3.07 12.08
CA VAL A 73 -12.76 -2.93 10.72
C VAL A 73 -13.31 -3.98 9.77
N PRO A 74 -13.44 -3.67 8.48
CA PRO A 74 -13.86 -4.64 7.49
C PRO A 74 -12.65 -5.47 7.04
N VAL A 75 -12.82 -6.79 7.02
CA VAL A 75 -11.91 -7.74 6.39
C VAL A 75 -12.41 -7.98 4.97
N ILE A 76 -11.66 -7.46 4.00
CA ILE A 76 -12.01 -7.54 2.58
C ILE A 76 -11.19 -8.65 1.94
N LEU A 77 -11.84 -9.75 1.60
CA LEU A 77 -11.24 -10.87 0.88
C LEU A 77 -11.38 -10.66 -0.64
N GLY A 78 -10.49 -11.30 -1.40
CA GLY A 78 -10.47 -11.21 -2.86
C GLY A 78 -9.26 -10.47 -3.41
N SER A 79 -8.98 -10.76 -4.68
CA SER A 79 -7.81 -10.24 -5.43
C SER A 79 -8.16 -9.08 -6.35
N SER A 80 -9.41 -8.61 -6.37
CA SER A 80 -9.83 -7.51 -7.23
C SER A 80 -9.07 -6.22 -6.90
N ALA A 81 -8.83 -5.38 -7.92
CA ALA A 81 -8.07 -4.14 -7.74
C ALA A 81 -8.71 -3.20 -6.72
N VAL A 82 -10.05 -3.22 -6.60
CA VAL A 82 -10.78 -2.47 -5.58
C VAL A 82 -10.54 -3.02 -4.18
N ALA A 83 -10.49 -4.35 -4.01
CA ALA A 83 -10.24 -5.00 -2.73
C ALA A 83 -8.81 -4.73 -2.22
N VAL A 84 -7.81 -4.79 -3.10
CA VAL A 84 -6.40 -4.49 -2.76
C VAL A 84 -6.26 -3.06 -2.24
N GLN A 85 -6.87 -2.09 -2.93
CA GLN A 85 -6.79 -0.69 -2.52
C GLN A 85 -7.59 -0.36 -1.27
N ALA A 86 -8.77 -0.97 -1.12
CA ALA A 86 -9.57 -0.79 0.08
C ALA A 86 -8.79 -1.28 1.31
N ARG A 87 -8.15 -2.45 1.23
CA ARG A 87 -7.25 -2.94 2.29
C ARG A 87 -6.11 -1.97 2.58
N ALA A 88 -5.39 -1.52 1.54
CA ALA A 88 -4.30 -0.56 1.72
C ALA A 88 -4.74 0.75 2.40
N TYR A 89 -5.95 1.24 2.08
CA TYR A 89 -6.52 2.42 2.75
C TYR A 89 -6.86 2.13 4.22
N ILE A 90 -7.54 1.01 4.51
CA ILE A 90 -7.89 0.60 5.88
C ILE A 90 -6.62 0.47 6.74
N ASP A 91 -5.62 -0.26 6.25
CA ASP A 91 -4.35 -0.47 6.96
C ASP A 91 -3.65 0.85 7.27
N LYS A 92 -3.64 1.77 6.30
CA LYS A 92 -3.08 3.12 6.49
C LYS A 92 -3.86 3.90 7.54
N THR A 93 -5.19 3.96 7.43
CA THR A 93 -6.05 4.72 8.35
C THR A 93 -5.94 4.23 9.79
N ILE A 94 -5.94 2.91 10.00
CA ILE A 94 -5.76 2.33 11.34
C ILE A 94 -4.35 2.59 11.88
N SER A 95 -3.32 2.50 11.03
CA SER A 95 -1.94 2.80 11.43
C SER A 95 -1.75 4.26 11.83
N GLU A 96 -2.38 5.20 11.11
CA GLU A 96 -2.38 6.61 11.45
C GLU A 96 -3.15 6.86 12.75
N PHE A 97 -4.36 6.31 12.89
CA PHE A 97 -5.15 6.45 14.11
C PHE A 97 -4.44 5.89 15.35
N ARG A 98 -3.77 4.73 15.22
CA ARG A 98 -3.00 4.13 16.32
C ARG A 98 -1.89 5.05 16.82
N LYS A 99 -1.28 5.87 15.95
CA LYS A 99 -0.26 6.85 16.37
C LYS A 99 -0.86 8.02 17.13
N GLU A 100 -2.10 8.37 16.84
CA GLU A 100 -2.82 9.45 17.50
C GLU A 100 -3.48 8.98 18.82
N ALA A 101 -3.80 7.69 18.93
CA ALA A 101 -4.39 7.06 20.11
C ALA A 101 -3.42 7.00 21.30
N ASN A 102 -3.36 8.11 22.04
CA ASN A 102 -2.44 8.33 23.15
C ASN A 102 -3.08 8.14 24.54
N ASN A 103 -4.38 7.90 24.62
CA ASN A 103 -5.10 7.68 25.88
C ASN A 103 -6.23 6.67 25.68
N GLY A 104 -6.72 6.07 26.77
CA GLY A 104 -7.84 5.13 26.74
C GLY A 104 -9.16 5.79 26.34
N GLY A 105 -10.02 5.03 25.65
CA GLY A 105 -11.36 5.46 25.25
C GLY A 105 -11.47 6.02 23.84
N TYR A 106 -10.42 5.93 23.03
CA TYR A 106 -10.51 6.28 21.61
C TYR A 106 -11.21 5.17 20.83
N GLU A 107 -11.90 5.55 19.75
CA GLU A 107 -12.65 4.61 18.94
C GLU A 107 -12.49 4.92 17.46
N ILE A 108 -12.26 3.90 16.63
CA ILE A 108 -12.32 4.03 15.17
C ILE A 108 -13.11 2.87 14.56
N ASN A 109 -14.24 3.17 13.94
CA ASN A 109 -15.06 2.18 13.25
C ASN A 109 -15.02 2.43 11.75
N ILE A 110 -14.74 1.38 10.99
CA ILE A 110 -14.68 1.40 9.54
C ILE A 110 -15.68 0.37 9.01
N ASP A 111 -16.68 0.83 8.28
CA ASP A 111 -17.60 -0.02 7.55
C ASP A 111 -17.28 -0.02 6.07
N ALA A 112 -17.50 -1.14 5.40
CA ALA A 112 -17.28 -1.29 3.96
C ALA A 112 -18.52 -1.83 3.25
N LYS A 113 -18.87 -1.23 2.11
CA LYS A 113 -19.91 -1.71 1.22
C LYS A 113 -19.36 -1.92 -0.19
N TYR A 114 -19.48 -3.14 -0.70
CA TYR A 114 -19.16 -3.46 -2.09
C TYR A 114 -20.34 -3.12 -3.01
N ILE A 115 -20.03 -2.52 -4.15
CA ILE A 115 -20.99 -2.16 -5.19
C ILE A 115 -20.41 -2.57 -6.54
N LYS A 116 -21.15 -3.35 -7.31
CA LYS A 116 -20.76 -3.77 -8.67
C LYS A 116 -21.76 -3.25 -9.69
N SER A 117 -21.25 -2.78 -10.82
CA SER A 117 -21.98 -2.41 -12.02
C SER A 117 -21.35 -3.12 -13.23
N ASP A 118 -21.94 -3.00 -14.42
CA ASP A 118 -21.47 -3.69 -15.63
C ASP A 118 -20.06 -3.26 -16.05
N LYS A 119 -19.67 -2.01 -15.74
CA LYS A 119 -18.41 -1.42 -16.19
C LYS A 119 -17.42 -1.14 -15.05
N THR A 120 -17.91 -1.10 -13.81
CA THR A 120 -17.12 -0.65 -12.67
C THR A 120 -17.47 -1.45 -11.43
N GLU A 121 -16.48 -1.63 -10.58
CA GLU A 121 -16.69 -2.09 -9.22
C GLU A 121 -16.13 -1.06 -8.24
N SER A 122 -16.79 -0.95 -7.09
CA SER A 122 -16.52 0.06 -6.09
C SER A 122 -16.62 -0.52 -4.69
N ILE A 123 -15.80 0.00 -3.78
CA ILE A 123 -15.95 -0.19 -2.34
C ILE A 123 -16.08 1.20 -1.71
N VAL A 124 -17.17 1.38 -0.96
CA VAL A 124 -17.43 2.57 -0.17
C VAL A 124 -17.04 2.26 1.27
N LEU A 125 -16.15 3.07 1.83
CA LEU A 125 -15.70 2.97 3.21
C LEU A 125 -16.28 4.14 4.00
N SER A 126 -16.94 3.85 5.12
CA SER A 126 -17.40 4.83 6.09
C SER A 126 -16.48 4.74 7.30
N VAL A 127 -15.74 5.81 7.61
CA VAL A 127 -14.78 5.86 8.72
C VAL A 127 -15.34 6.80 9.77
N TYR A 128 -15.69 6.27 10.93
CA TYR A 128 -16.00 7.02 12.14
C TYR A 128 -14.78 7.01 13.06
N SER A 129 -14.39 8.16 13.61
CA SER A 129 -13.32 8.27 14.60
C SER A 129 -13.72 9.16 15.78
N TYR A 130 -13.31 8.75 16.98
CA TYR A 130 -13.51 9.47 18.23
C TYR A 130 -12.21 9.48 19.03
N THR A 131 -11.77 10.68 19.42
CA THR A 131 -10.49 10.92 20.09
C THR A 131 -10.67 11.68 21.40
N GLY A 132 -11.76 11.43 22.13
CA GLY A 132 -11.97 11.96 23.49
C GLY A 132 -12.55 13.38 23.59
N GLY A 133 -13.03 13.96 22.48
CA GLY A 133 -13.71 15.27 22.46
C GLY A 133 -15.22 15.19 22.72
N ALA A 134 -15.95 16.27 22.51
CA ALA A 134 -17.42 16.29 22.66
C ALA A 134 -18.16 15.47 21.58
N LEU A 135 -17.57 15.33 20.40
CA LEU A 135 -18.14 14.63 19.25
C LEU A 135 -17.04 13.88 18.47
N GLY A 136 -17.44 12.80 17.78
CA GLY A 136 -16.59 12.11 16.80
C GLY A 136 -16.69 12.73 15.40
N SER A 137 -15.83 12.27 14.49
CA SER A 137 -15.77 12.67 13.08
C SER A 137 -16.14 11.49 12.17
N SER A 138 -16.72 11.79 11.01
CA SER A 138 -17.05 10.78 9.99
C SER A 138 -16.57 11.20 8.61
N ILE A 139 -15.88 10.30 7.91
CA ILE A 139 -15.34 10.51 6.57
C ILE A 139 -15.73 9.33 5.69
N TYR A 140 -16.17 9.64 4.46
CA TYR A 140 -16.44 8.62 3.44
C TYR A 140 -15.31 8.56 2.41
N LYS A 141 -14.87 7.34 2.11
CA LYS A 141 -13.90 7.07 1.05
C LYS A 141 -14.50 6.12 0.02
N VAL A 142 -14.67 6.60 -1.21
CA VAL A 142 -15.11 5.77 -2.34
C VAL A 142 -13.91 5.40 -3.19
N ILE A 143 -13.71 4.10 -3.40
CA ILE A 143 -12.70 3.55 -4.31
C ILE A 143 -13.45 2.90 -5.46
N THR A 144 -13.13 3.27 -6.70
CA THR A 144 -13.79 2.75 -7.91
C THR A 144 -12.75 2.35 -8.94
N VAL A 145 -12.91 1.17 -9.53
CA VAL A 145 -12.06 0.66 -10.60
C VAL A 145 -12.90 0.25 -11.80
N ASP A 146 -12.31 0.35 -12.99
CA ASP A 146 -12.90 -0.17 -14.22
C ASP A 146 -12.72 -1.69 -14.29
N ILE A 147 -13.80 -2.44 -14.52
CA ILE A 147 -13.74 -3.91 -14.55
C ILE A 147 -12.91 -4.41 -15.74
N LYS A 148 -12.92 -3.71 -16.88
CA LYS A 148 -12.22 -4.18 -18.09
C LYS A 148 -10.71 -4.09 -17.94
N ASN A 149 -10.23 -3.05 -17.28
CA ASN A 149 -8.82 -2.69 -17.28
C ASN A 149 -8.18 -2.75 -15.88
N GLY A 150 -8.96 -3.00 -14.82
CA GLY A 150 -8.51 -2.95 -13.42
C GLY A 150 -8.02 -1.56 -12.97
N LYS A 151 -8.19 -0.52 -13.79
CA LYS A 151 -7.65 0.82 -13.55
C LYS A 151 -8.55 1.62 -12.63
N ILE A 152 -7.94 2.32 -11.68
CA ILE A 152 -8.61 3.22 -10.75
C ILE A 152 -9.20 4.40 -11.51
N LYS A 153 -10.49 4.66 -11.31
CA LYS A 153 -11.09 5.93 -11.74
C LYS A 153 -10.90 6.95 -10.63
N LYS A 154 -9.88 7.81 -10.79
CA LYS A 154 -9.69 8.96 -9.93
C LYS A 154 -10.70 10.02 -10.36
N ARG A 155 -11.80 10.19 -9.61
CA ARG A 155 -12.74 11.29 -9.83
C ARG A 155 -12.42 12.42 -8.85
N SER A 156 -12.05 13.58 -9.37
CA SER A 156 -12.07 14.82 -8.61
C SER A 156 -13.53 15.22 -8.46
N ALA A 157 -14.12 15.03 -7.28
CA ALA A 157 -15.48 15.49 -7.03
C ALA A 157 -15.45 17.02 -6.95
N LYS A 158 -15.92 17.70 -8.02
CA LYS A 158 -16.32 19.09 -7.94
C LYS A 158 -17.72 19.07 -7.32
N ILE A 159 -17.79 19.43 -6.04
CA ILE A 159 -19.06 19.63 -5.35
C ILE A 159 -19.67 20.89 -5.97
N PHE A 160 -20.76 20.74 -6.72
CA PHE A 160 -21.57 21.87 -7.13
C PHE A 160 -22.56 22.13 -5.98
N TYR A 161 -22.41 23.28 -5.33
CA TYR A 161 -23.44 23.86 -4.47
C TYR A 161 -24.43 24.63 -5.31
#